data_AF-A0A2N3A093-F1
#
_entry.id   AF-A0A2N3A093-F1
#
_cell.length_a   1.000
_cell.length_b   1.000
_cell.length_c   1.000
_cell.angle_alpha   90.00
_cell.angle_beta   90.00
_cell.angle_gamma   90.00
#
_symmetry.space_group_name_H-M   'P 1'
#
loop_
_entity.id
_entity.type
_entity.pdbx_description
1 polymer ?
#
loop_
_entity_poly.entity_id
_entity_poly.type
_entity_poly.pdbx_seq_one_letter_code
_entity_poly.pdbx_strand_id
1 'polypeptide(L)'
;MGYMGFGLQKWIYQMKPRKPFKKGNKIAGYETQDIHNQKEFNLKETYSTNPEIIENRLKEAKKKSLINWRKQKFYGLLIVLALISVFALIYFNASYFNNSASHDHYKLMAKKDQQEKADALILLIKTGKHHLYNNEIENAITNFKLALNIDPDNSVALYNLILALSVDCENNSNNCEEAIEYYGKLKKLDKNQISEELESRMVMVEEKIKRGSGSIF
;
A
#
# COMPACT_ATOMS: atom_id res chain seq x y z
N MET A 1 18.75 -0.76 17.07
CA MET A 1 19.94 0.02 16.68
C MET A 1 20.42 -0.52 15.34
N GLY A 2 20.02 0.14 14.24
CA GLY A 2 20.13 -0.40 12.88
C GLY A 2 21.48 -0.12 12.23
N TYR A 3 22.12 -1.19 11.75
CA TYR A 3 23.30 -1.17 10.89
C TYR A 3 22.91 -0.70 9.48
N MET A 4 23.15 0.57 9.15
CA MET A 4 23.05 1.12 7.78
C MET A 4 24.41 1.62 7.27
N GLY A 5 25.51 0.92 7.60
CA GLY A 5 26.87 1.42 7.33
C GLY A 5 27.77 0.59 6.39
N PHE A 6 27.37 -0.63 6.01
CA PHE A 6 28.33 -1.59 5.40
C PHE A 6 28.51 -1.49 3.88
N GLY A 7 27.67 -0.75 3.16
CA GLY A 7 27.78 -0.63 1.70
C GLY A 7 28.90 0.30 1.23
N LEU A 8 29.05 1.47 1.89
CA LEU A 8 29.96 2.51 1.42
C LEU A 8 31.43 2.21 1.74
N GLN A 9 31.71 1.58 2.88
CA GLN A 9 33.07 1.20 3.26
C GLN A 9 33.69 0.20 2.28
N LYS A 10 32.92 -0.79 1.81
CA LYS A 10 33.42 -1.80 0.88
C LYS A 10 33.84 -1.20 -0.46
N TRP A 11 33.14 -0.17 -0.94
CA TRP A 11 33.48 0.54 -2.17
C TRP A 11 34.78 1.35 -2.04
N ILE A 12 34.99 2.02 -0.89
CA ILE A 12 36.21 2.81 -0.63
C ILE A 12 37.45 1.90 -0.61
N TYR A 13 37.37 0.72 0.00
CA TYR A 13 38.51 -0.22 0.07
C TYR A 13 38.77 -1.00 -1.22
N GLN A 14 37.82 -1.05 -2.16
CA GLN A 14 38.01 -1.69 -3.47
C GLN A 14 38.65 -0.76 -4.51
N MET A 15 38.77 0.54 -4.23
CA MET A 15 39.52 1.44 -5.10
C MET A 15 41.02 1.12 -5.00
N LYS A 16 41.60 0.65 -6.11
CA LYS A 16 43.06 0.58 -6.24
C LYS A 16 43.63 1.97 -5.95
N PRO A 17 44.63 2.12 -5.06
CA PRO A 17 45.23 3.42 -4.77
C PRO A 17 45.69 4.03 -6.08
N ARG A 18 45.20 5.24 -6.39
CA ARG A 18 45.63 5.96 -7.59
C ARG A 18 47.14 6.13 -7.48
N LYS A 19 47.87 5.75 -8.55
CA LYS A 19 49.32 5.90 -8.61
C LYS A 19 49.70 7.30 -8.10
N PRO A 20 50.67 7.43 -7.18
CA PRO A 20 51.17 8.74 -6.78
C PRO A 20 51.53 9.49 -8.06
N PHE A 21 51.02 10.72 -8.21
CA PHE A 21 51.27 11.54 -9.37
C PHE A 21 52.77 11.54 -9.64
N LYS A 22 53.18 10.93 -10.75
CA LYS A 22 54.58 10.88 -11.16
C LYS A 22 54.96 12.34 -11.41
N LYS A 23 55.71 12.93 -10.48
CA LYS A 23 56.25 14.29 -10.61
C LYS A 23 57.22 14.23 -11.80
N GLY A 24 56.70 14.48 -13.00
CA GLY A 24 57.53 14.62 -14.18
C GLY A 24 58.47 15.79 -13.92
N ASN A 25 59.75 15.64 -14.27
CA ASN A 25 60.77 16.68 -14.18
C ASN A 25 60.54 17.82 -15.19
N LYS A 26 59.28 18.22 -15.41
CA LYS A 26 58.96 19.45 -16.10
C LYS A 26 58.96 20.55 -15.05
N ILE A 27 59.99 21.39 -15.13
CA ILE A 27 60.08 22.67 -14.44
C ILE A 27 58.74 23.38 -14.64
N ALA A 28 58.18 23.95 -13.56
CA ALA A 28 56.97 24.77 -13.62
C ALA A 28 57.28 26.10 -14.33
N GLY A 29 57.59 26.02 -15.63
CA GLY A 29 57.51 27.15 -16.54
C GLY A 29 56.06 27.24 -16.99
N TYR A 30 55.49 28.43 -16.85
CA TYR A 30 54.30 28.82 -17.60
C TYR A 30 54.63 28.59 -19.07
N GLU A 31 54.12 27.49 -19.65
CA GLU A 31 54.00 27.36 -21.10
C GLU A 31 53.08 28.50 -21.53
N THR A 32 53.66 29.66 -21.87
CA THR A 32 52.98 30.65 -22.68
C THR A 32 52.72 29.95 -23.99
N GLN A 33 51.50 29.44 -24.13
CA GLN A 33 51.00 29.02 -25.43
C GLN A 33 51.18 30.24 -26.33
N ASP A 34 52.15 30.19 -27.25
CA ASP A 34 52.35 31.23 -28.23
C ASP A 34 51.04 31.30 -29.02
N ILE A 35 50.19 32.26 -28.66
CA ILE A 35 48.99 32.58 -29.41
C ILE A 35 49.54 33.15 -30.71
N HIS A 36 49.72 32.27 -31.70
CA HIS A 36 50.06 32.67 -33.05
C HIS A 36 48.84 33.41 -33.60
N ASN A 37 48.78 34.70 -33.28
CA ASN A 37 47.70 35.62 -33.62
C ASN A 37 47.83 35.93 -35.11
N GLN A 38 47.42 34.99 -35.97
CA GLN A 38 47.35 35.18 -37.42
C GLN A 38 46.19 36.10 -37.85
N LYS A 39 45.46 36.68 -36.91
CA LYS A 39 44.55 37.79 -37.20
C LYS A 39 45.22 39.07 -36.76
N GLU A 40 46.05 39.61 -37.64
CA GLU A 40 46.34 41.04 -37.62
C GLU A 40 44.99 41.75 -37.50
N PHE A 41 44.84 42.48 -36.41
CA PHE A 41 43.64 43.26 -36.14
C PHE A 41 43.70 44.47 -37.09
N ASN A 42 43.31 44.23 -38.35
CA ASN A 42 43.11 45.30 -39.32
C ASN A 42 41.91 46.12 -38.83
N LEU A 43 42.21 47.17 -38.07
CA LEU A 43 41.29 48.26 -37.82
C LEU A 43 40.95 48.84 -39.20
N LYS A 44 39.85 48.36 -39.79
CA LYS A 44 39.20 49.11 -40.86
C LYS A 44 38.78 50.42 -40.22
N GLU A 45 39.61 51.44 -40.40
CA GLU A 45 39.34 52.82 -40.05
C GLU A 45 38.16 53.32 -40.88
N THR A 46 36.95 52.94 -40.51
CA THR A 46 35.74 53.57 -41.02
C THR A 46 35.46 54.80 -40.18
N TYR A 47 36.40 55.75 -40.14
CA TYR A 47 36.14 57.07 -39.59
C TYR A 47 35.27 57.83 -40.59
N SER A 48 33.96 57.64 -40.48
CA SER A 48 33.01 58.54 -41.13
C SER A 48 33.01 59.85 -40.37
N THR A 49 33.54 60.92 -40.94
CA THR A 49 33.54 62.27 -40.36
C THR A 49 32.15 62.91 -40.32
N ASN A 50 31.16 62.33 -41.00
CA ASN A 50 29.78 62.82 -40.96
C ASN A 50 29.08 62.38 -39.64
N PRO A 51 28.70 63.32 -38.76
CA PRO A 51 28.06 63.02 -37.47
C PRO A 51 26.72 62.29 -37.61
N GLU A 52 25.98 62.51 -38.69
CA GLU A 52 24.67 61.88 -38.94
C GLU A 52 24.81 60.37 -39.18
N ILE A 53 25.89 59.95 -39.87
CA ILE A 53 26.19 58.53 -40.12
C ILE A 53 26.60 57.83 -38.83
N ILE A 54 27.35 58.51 -37.95
CA ILE A 54 27.73 57.97 -36.64
C ILE A 54 26.47 57.78 -35.77
N GLU A 55 25.58 58.78 -35.74
CA GLU A 55 24.36 58.71 -34.95
C GLU A 55 23.43 57.58 -35.43
N ASN A 56 23.28 57.42 -36.75
CA ASN A 56 22.49 56.33 -37.33
C ASN A 56 23.08 54.94 -37.01
N ARG A 57 24.41 54.78 -37.07
CA ARG A 57 25.08 53.53 -36.65
C ARG A 57 24.90 53.23 -35.17
N LEU A 58 24.99 54.24 -34.31
CA LEU A 58 24.75 54.10 -32.87
C LEU A 58 23.29 53.71 -32.59
N LYS A 59 22.33 54.31 -33.29
CA LYS A 59 20.90 53.95 -33.21
C LYS A 59 20.66 52.50 -33.66
N GLU A 60 21.27 52.08 -34.77
CA GLU A 60 21.19 50.70 -35.26
C GLU A 60 21.83 49.69 -34.30
N ALA A 61 23.02 50.01 -33.77
CA ALA A 61 23.72 49.16 -32.82
C ALA A 61 22.91 48.99 -31.52
N LYS A 62 22.33 50.09 -31.00
CA LYS A 62 21.40 50.04 -29.85
C LYS A 62 20.17 49.20 -30.16
N LYS A 63 19.56 49.36 -31.34
CA LYS A 63 18.39 48.56 -31.77
C LYS A 63 18.73 47.06 -31.87
N LYS A 64 19.86 46.70 -32.48
CA LYS A 64 20.35 45.30 -32.57
C LYS A 64 20.62 44.70 -31.20
N SER A 65 21.27 45.44 -30.30
CA SER A 65 21.54 45.01 -28.93
C SER A 65 20.25 44.74 -28.15
N LEU A 66 19.27 45.65 -28.22
CA LEU A 66 17.96 45.48 -27.58
C LEU A 66 17.21 44.25 -28.11
N ILE A 67 17.26 44.00 -29.42
CA ILE A 67 16.62 42.81 -30.03
C ILE A 67 17.29 41.52 -29.54
N ASN A 68 18.63 41.48 -29.50
CA ASN A 68 19.36 40.31 -29.03
C ASN A 68 19.12 40.04 -27.54
N TRP A 69 19.04 41.09 -26.73
CA TRP A 69 18.70 40.98 -25.31
C TRP A 69 17.28 40.42 -25.10
N ARG A 70 16.30 40.89 -25.87
CA ARG A 70 14.93 40.33 -25.86
C ARG A 70 14.90 38.87 -26.28
N LYS A 71 15.67 38.49 -27.31
CA LYS A 71 15.80 37.09 -27.76
C LYS A 71 16.40 36.21 -26.66
N GLN A 72 17.49 36.64 -26.01
CA GLN A 72 18.11 35.89 -24.92
C GLN A 72 17.14 35.65 -23.76
N LYS A 73 16.36 36.67 -23.36
CA LYS A 73 15.33 36.51 -22.33
C LYS A 73 14.23 35.53 -22.74
N PHE A 74 13.82 35.57 -24.00
CA PHE A 74 12.81 34.65 -24.52
C PHE A 74 13.29 33.19 -24.52
N TYR A 75 14.53 32.93 -24.95
CA TYR A 75 15.13 31.59 -24.87
C TYR A 75 15.26 31.11 -23.43
N GLY A 76 15.66 32.00 -22.50
CA GLY A 76 15.71 31.67 -21.08
C GLY A 76 14.34 31.23 -20.54
N LEU A 77 13.28 31.95 -20.89
CA LEU A 77 11.91 31.62 -20.49
C LEU A 77 11.47 30.26 -21.08
N LEU A 78 11.75 29.99 -22.36
CA LEU A 78 11.43 28.71 -23.00
C LEU A 78 12.14 27.53 -22.32
N ILE A 79 13.40 27.68 -21.93
CA ILE A 79 14.14 26.63 -21.22
C ILE A 79 13.49 26.34 -19.86
N VAL A 80 13.11 27.38 -19.12
CA VAL A 80 12.44 27.22 -17.82
C VAL A 80 11.10 26.50 -17.99
N LEU A 81 10.29 26.88 -18.99
CA LEU A 81 9.02 26.19 -19.29
C LEU A 81 9.22 24.72 -19.67
N ALA A 82 10.25 24.43 -20.48
CA ALA A 82 10.58 23.06 -20.85
C ALA A 82 10.97 22.23 -19.62
N LEU A 83 11.77 22.77 -18.70
CA LEU A 83 12.11 22.10 -17.45
C LEU A 83 10.88 21.84 -16.58
N ILE A 84 10.01 22.82 -16.40
CA ILE A 84 8.76 22.67 -15.63
C ILE A 84 7.88 21.57 -16.24
N SER A 85 7.78 21.51 -17.58
CA SER A 85 7.03 20.47 -18.28
C SER A 85 7.60 19.07 -18.02
N VAL A 86 8.93 18.91 -18.04
CA VAL A 86 9.59 17.63 -17.72
C VAL A 86 9.32 17.23 -16.27
N PHE A 87 9.44 18.15 -15.31
CA PHE A 87 9.13 17.87 -13.91
C PHE A 87 7.66 17.48 -13.71
N ALA A 88 6.72 18.15 -14.40
CA ALA A 88 5.31 17.81 -14.35
C ALA A 88 5.05 16.39 -14.88
N LEU A 89 5.71 15.98 -15.97
CA LEU A 89 5.59 14.62 -16.51
C LEU A 89 6.16 13.56 -15.55
N ILE A 90 7.32 13.82 -14.93
CA ILE A 90 7.91 12.92 -13.93
C ILE A 90 6.96 12.78 -12.73
N TYR A 91 6.42 13.90 -12.24
CA TYR A 91 5.49 13.89 -11.12
C TYR A 91 4.19 13.15 -11.46
N PHE A 92 3.62 13.39 -12.64
CA PHE A 92 2.40 12.73 -13.09
C PHE A 92 2.59 11.22 -13.23
N ASN A 93 3.69 10.78 -13.83
CA ASN A 93 4.02 9.36 -13.96
C ASN A 93 4.24 8.68 -12.60
N ALA A 94 4.96 9.34 -11.68
CA ALA A 94 5.17 8.82 -10.33
C ALA A 94 3.85 8.70 -9.56
N SER A 95 2.99 9.72 -9.66
CA SER A 95 1.67 9.73 -9.02
C SER A 95 0.75 8.63 -9.58
N TYR A 96 0.69 8.49 -10.91
CA TYR A 96 -0.11 7.46 -11.56
C TYR A 96 0.32 6.04 -11.16
N PHE A 97 1.63 5.77 -11.18
CA PHE A 97 2.17 4.48 -10.78
C PHE A 97 1.87 4.14 -9.30
N ASN A 98 2.01 5.12 -8.40
CA ASN A 98 1.77 4.92 -6.98
C ASN A 98 0.30 4.61 -6.66
N ASN A 99 -0.63 5.22 -7.40
CA ASN A 99 -2.06 4.96 -7.25
C ASN A 99 -2.45 3.55 -7.73
N SER A 100 -1.89 3.07 -8.85
CA SER A 100 -2.18 1.72 -9.35
C SER A 100 -1.66 0.63 -8.43
N ALA A 101 -0.42 0.76 -7.94
CA ALA A 101 0.18 -0.24 -7.04
C ALA A 101 -0.58 -0.34 -5.71
N SER A 102 -1.05 0.80 -5.19
CA SER A 102 -1.87 0.85 -3.98
C SER A 102 -3.22 0.15 -4.18
N HIS A 103 -3.79 0.26 -5.38
CA HIS A 103 -5.07 -0.35 -5.74
C HIS A 103 -5.01 -1.89 -5.71
N ASP A 104 -4.02 -2.45 -6.39
CA ASP A 104 -3.84 -3.90 -6.45
C ASP A 104 -3.48 -4.48 -5.08
N HIS A 105 -2.69 -3.75 -4.29
CA HIS A 105 -2.31 -4.15 -2.95
C HIS A 105 -3.52 -4.24 -2.01
N TYR A 106 -4.42 -3.25 -2.00
CA TYR A 106 -5.60 -3.34 -1.13
C TYR A 106 -6.51 -4.50 -1.57
N LYS A 107 -6.66 -4.75 -2.87
CA LYS A 107 -7.52 -5.82 -3.38
C LYS A 107 -6.96 -7.20 -2.98
N LEU A 108 -5.64 -7.35 -3.04
CA LEU A 108 -4.95 -8.54 -2.56
C LEU A 108 -5.15 -8.74 -1.05
N MET A 109 -4.99 -7.67 -0.26
CA MET A 109 -5.18 -7.71 1.19
C MET A 109 -6.62 -8.05 1.57
N ALA A 110 -7.62 -7.46 0.91
CA ALA A 110 -9.03 -7.79 1.14
C ALA A 110 -9.34 -9.26 0.82
N LYS A 111 -8.76 -9.80 -0.26
CA LYS A 111 -8.92 -11.22 -0.60
C LYS A 111 -8.27 -12.13 0.45
N LYS A 112 -7.10 -11.75 0.98
CA LYS A 112 -6.44 -12.50 2.06
C LYS A 112 -7.25 -12.45 3.35
N ASP A 113 -7.73 -11.28 3.75
CA ASP A 113 -8.60 -11.13 4.94
C ASP A 113 -9.86 -11.99 4.82
N GLN A 114 -10.49 -12.02 3.65
CA GLN A 114 -11.64 -12.89 3.40
C GLN A 114 -11.28 -14.38 3.50
N GLN A 115 -10.12 -14.77 2.97
CA GLN A 115 -9.64 -16.15 3.05
C GLN A 115 -9.31 -16.54 4.50
N GLU A 116 -8.62 -15.69 5.25
CA GLU A 116 -8.28 -15.92 6.66
C GLU A 116 -9.54 -16.06 7.52
N LYS A 117 -10.59 -15.28 7.27
CA LYS A 117 -11.89 -15.45 7.93
C LYS A 117 -12.55 -16.79 7.59
N ALA A 118 -12.51 -17.21 6.32
CA ALA A 118 -13.05 -18.51 5.91
C ALA A 118 -12.29 -19.67 6.56
N ASP A 119 -10.96 -19.58 6.61
CA ASP A 119 -10.09 -20.58 7.24
C ASP A 119 -10.33 -20.64 8.76
N ALA A 120 -10.45 -19.48 9.42
CA ALA A 120 -10.77 -19.38 10.84
C ALA A 120 -12.16 -19.96 11.16
N LEU A 121 -13.16 -19.69 10.32
CA LEU A 121 -14.51 -20.24 10.45
C LEU A 121 -14.50 -21.78 10.38
N ILE A 122 -13.82 -22.34 9.38
CA ILE A 122 -13.68 -23.80 9.22
C ILE A 122 -12.96 -24.40 10.43
N LEU A 123 -11.89 -23.77 10.89
CA LEU A 123 -11.13 -24.23 12.06
C LEU A 123 -11.99 -24.27 13.31
N LEU A 124 -12.72 -23.20 13.62
CA LEU A 124 -13.60 -23.10 14.79
C LEU A 124 -14.72 -24.13 14.78
N ILE A 125 -15.34 -24.37 13.61
CA ILE A 125 -16.36 -25.42 13.48
C ILE A 125 -15.74 -26.80 13.72
N LYS A 126 -14.54 -27.05 13.20
CA LYS A 126 -13.85 -28.34 13.36
C LYS A 126 -13.42 -28.59 14.80
N THR A 127 -12.82 -27.59 15.46
CA THR A 127 -12.42 -27.70 16.87
C THR A 127 -13.64 -27.82 17.77
N GLY A 128 -14.70 -27.03 17.53
CA GLY A 128 -15.97 -27.13 18.25
C GLY A 128 -16.58 -28.53 18.17
N LYS A 129 -16.59 -29.14 16.98
CA LYS A 129 -17.03 -30.54 16.80
C LYS A 129 -16.16 -31.52 17.60
N HIS A 130 -14.84 -31.32 17.59
CA HIS A 130 -13.92 -32.17 18.36
C HIS A 130 -14.20 -32.09 19.87
N HIS A 131 -14.40 -30.88 20.41
CA HIS A 131 -14.79 -30.69 21.81
C HIS A 131 -16.14 -31.36 22.11
N LEU A 132 -17.11 -31.25 21.20
CA LEU A 132 -18.41 -31.91 21.37
C LEU A 132 -18.28 -33.43 21.43
N TYR A 133 -17.46 -34.05 20.57
CA TYR A 133 -17.19 -35.48 20.61
C TYR A 133 -16.46 -35.93 21.88
N ASN A 134 -15.66 -35.06 22.48
CA ASN A 134 -14.97 -35.31 23.74
C ASN A 134 -15.81 -34.96 24.98
N ASN A 135 -17.10 -34.63 24.80
CA ASN A 135 -18.01 -34.19 25.86
C ASN A 135 -17.57 -32.90 26.59
N GLU A 136 -16.75 -32.08 25.96
CA GLU A 136 -16.31 -30.76 26.44
C GLU A 136 -17.30 -29.68 25.97
N ILE A 137 -18.51 -29.70 26.53
CA ILE A 137 -19.67 -28.97 25.99
C ILE A 137 -19.46 -27.44 26.00
N GLU A 138 -18.91 -26.87 27.08
CA GLU A 138 -18.65 -25.43 27.19
C GLU A 138 -17.65 -24.92 26.12
N ASN A 139 -16.60 -25.71 25.87
CA ASN A 139 -15.60 -25.41 24.84
C ASN A 139 -16.21 -25.49 23.45
N ALA A 140 -17.09 -26.46 23.21
CA ALA A 140 -17.81 -26.60 21.95
C ALA A 140 -18.72 -25.38 21.70
N ILE A 141 -19.54 -25.01 22.68
CA ILE A 141 -20.43 -23.83 22.61
C ILE A 141 -19.61 -22.57 22.32
N THR A 142 -18.51 -22.36 23.04
CA THR A 142 -17.64 -21.19 22.84
C THR A 142 -17.09 -21.14 21.41
N ASN A 143 -16.57 -22.25 20.89
CA ASN A 143 -16.05 -22.29 19.52
C ASN A 143 -17.13 -22.01 18.47
N PHE A 144 -18.34 -22.55 18.64
CA PHE A 144 -19.42 -22.30 17.69
C PHE A 144 -19.96 -20.86 17.77
N LYS A 145 -20.04 -20.27 18.97
CA LYS A 145 -20.35 -18.84 19.13
C LYS A 145 -19.30 -17.96 18.44
N LEU A 146 -18.01 -18.29 18.58
CA LEU A 146 -16.93 -17.60 17.85
C LEU A 146 -17.07 -17.76 16.33
N ALA A 147 -17.45 -18.95 15.84
CA ALA A 147 -17.71 -19.16 14.42
C ALA A 147 -18.86 -18.27 13.90
N LEU A 148 -19.95 -18.15 14.67
CA LEU A 148 -21.08 -17.27 14.34
C LEU A 148 -20.76 -15.77 14.45
N ASN A 149 -19.73 -15.39 15.22
CA ASN A 149 -19.25 -14.01 15.20
C ASN A 149 -18.54 -13.67 13.89
N ILE A 150 -17.97 -14.66 13.19
CA ILE A 150 -17.34 -14.49 11.87
C ILE A 150 -18.40 -14.50 10.76
N ASP A 151 -19.29 -15.50 10.80
CA ASP A 151 -20.39 -15.67 9.84
C ASP A 151 -21.70 -15.94 10.60
N PRO A 152 -22.51 -14.90 10.88
CA PRO A 152 -23.72 -15.01 11.69
C PRO A 152 -24.78 -15.95 11.14
N ASP A 153 -24.78 -16.17 9.83
CA ASP A 153 -25.80 -16.95 9.12
C ASP A 153 -25.28 -18.32 8.66
N ASN A 154 -24.11 -18.72 9.18
CA ASN A 154 -23.53 -20.03 8.90
C ASN A 154 -24.43 -21.15 9.45
N SER A 155 -25.17 -21.83 8.56
CA SER A 155 -26.11 -22.89 8.94
C SER A 155 -25.42 -24.06 9.64
N VAL A 156 -24.18 -24.38 9.27
CA VAL A 156 -23.38 -25.46 9.87
C VAL A 156 -22.99 -25.09 11.30
N ALA A 157 -22.45 -23.90 11.55
CA ALA A 157 -22.11 -23.46 12.90
C ALA A 157 -23.36 -23.34 13.78
N LEU A 158 -24.48 -22.81 13.25
CA LEU A 158 -25.77 -22.75 13.94
C LEU A 158 -26.26 -24.14 14.36
N TYR A 159 -26.29 -25.09 13.43
CA TYR A 159 -26.71 -26.48 13.70
C TYR A 159 -25.89 -27.08 14.85
N ASN A 160 -24.56 -26.98 14.79
CA ASN A 160 -23.70 -27.59 15.82
C ASN A 160 -23.79 -26.84 17.17
N LEU A 161 -24.02 -25.52 17.16
CA LEU A 161 -24.29 -24.77 18.37
C LEU A 161 -25.59 -25.24 19.04
N ILE A 162 -26.68 -25.37 18.28
CA ILE A 162 -27.97 -25.86 18.80
C ILE A 162 -27.79 -27.26 19.39
N LEU A 163 -27.05 -28.14 18.71
CA LEU A 163 -26.75 -29.47 19.22
C LEU A 163 -26.00 -29.39 20.56
N ALA A 164 -24.93 -28.60 20.65
CA ALA A 164 -24.18 -28.43 21.89
C ALA A 164 -25.02 -27.83 23.03
N LEU A 165 -25.85 -26.82 22.74
CA LEU A 165 -26.76 -26.21 23.72
C LEU A 165 -27.84 -27.21 24.18
N SER A 166 -28.33 -28.06 23.27
CA SER A 166 -29.32 -29.09 23.63
C SER A 166 -28.73 -30.12 24.59
N VAL A 167 -27.49 -30.53 24.38
CA VAL A 167 -26.76 -31.43 25.29
C VAL A 167 -26.51 -30.76 26.64
N ASP A 168 -26.11 -29.47 26.66
CA ASP A 168 -25.93 -28.73 27.91
C ASP A 168 -27.26 -28.58 28.69
N CYS A 169 -28.35 -28.31 27.98
CA CYS A 169 -29.68 -28.27 28.56
C CYS A 169 -30.10 -29.64 29.11
N GLU A 170 -29.85 -30.73 28.39
CA GLU A 170 -30.15 -32.09 28.83
C GLU A 170 -29.38 -32.44 30.12
N ASN A 171 -28.10 -32.12 30.18
CA ASN A 171 -27.22 -32.45 31.29
C ASN A 171 -27.42 -31.55 32.51
N ASN A 172 -27.46 -30.23 32.30
CA ASN A 172 -27.34 -29.23 33.36
C ASN A 172 -28.60 -28.36 33.51
N SER A 173 -29.56 -28.44 32.58
CA SER A 173 -30.70 -27.52 32.48
C SER A 173 -30.30 -26.06 32.24
N ASN A 174 -29.09 -25.84 31.70
CA ASN A 174 -28.58 -24.53 31.32
C ASN A 174 -28.82 -24.29 29.84
N ASN A 175 -28.90 -23.02 29.44
CA ASN A 175 -28.92 -22.59 28.03
C ASN A 175 -30.06 -23.20 27.17
N CYS A 176 -31.13 -23.67 27.81
CA CYS A 176 -32.27 -24.28 27.12
C CYS A 176 -33.02 -23.27 26.25
N GLU A 177 -33.20 -22.05 26.74
CA GLU A 177 -33.84 -20.95 26.02
C GLU A 177 -33.02 -20.53 24.80
N GLU A 178 -31.70 -20.42 24.96
CA GLU A 178 -30.79 -20.11 23.84
C GLU A 178 -30.89 -21.18 22.74
N ALA A 179 -30.97 -22.46 23.12
CA ALA A 179 -31.11 -23.55 22.14
C ALA A 179 -32.36 -23.37 21.26
N ILE A 180 -33.49 -23.01 21.86
CA ILE A 180 -34.75 -22.75 21.14
C ILE A 180 -34.65 -21.50 20.26
N GLU A 181 -34.03 -20.44 20.76
CA GLU A 181 -33.84 -19.21 20.00
C GLU A 181 -33.03 -19.46 18.72
N TYR A 182 -31.86 -20.09 18.85
CA TYR A 182 -31.01 -20.43 17.70
C TYR A 182 -31.67 -21.43 16.77
N TYR A 183 -32.45 -22.38 17.29
CA TYR A 183 -33.24 -23.29 16.46
C TYR A 183 -34.28 -22.56 15.62
N GLY A 184 -34.98 -21.57 16.21
CA GLY A 184 -35.87 -20.68 15.49
C GLY A 184 -35.15 -19.87 14.40
N LYS A 185 -33.90 -19.45 14.63
CA LYS A 185 -33.06 -18.79 13.63
C LYS A 185 -32.69 -19.74 12.48
N LEU A 186 -32.20 -20.95 12.79
CA LEU A 186 -31.84 -21.95 11.78
C LEU A 186 -33.03 -22.30 10.88
N LYS A 187 -34.22 -22.48 11.46
CA LYS A 187 -35.45 -22.79 10.72
C LYS A 187 -35.88 -21.71 9.73
N LYS A 188 -35.50 -20.45 9.98
CA LYS A 188 -35.73 -19.35 9.04
C LYS A 188 -34.69 -19.32 7.92
N LEU A 189 -33.45 -19.68 8.21
CA LEU A 189 -32.33 -19.62 7.26
C LEU A 189 -32.30 -20.82 6.31
N ASP A 190 -32.32 -22.04 6.86
CA ASP A 190 -32.15 -23.26 6.08
C ASP A 190 -32.93 -24.42 6.73
N LYS A 191 -34.09 -24.73 6.14
CA LYS A 191 -34.94 -25.83 6.60
C LYS A 191 -34.37 -27.20 6.28
N ASN A 192 -33.52 -27.31 5.25
CA ASN A 192 -32.99 -28.61 4.81
C ASN A 192 -31.89 -29.13 5.74
N GLN A 193 -31.25 -28.22 6.49
CA GLN A 193 -30.22 -28.55 7.47
C GLN A 193 -30.80 -29.13 8.78
N ILE A 194 -32.12 -29.05 8.98
CA ILE A 194 -32.79 -29.58 10.16
C ILE A 194 -32.96 -31.09 9.99
N SER A 195 -32.24 -31.87 10.80
CA SER A 195 -32.42 -33.31 10.88
C SER A 195 -33.61 -33.66 11.78
N GLU A 196 -34.26 -34.79 11.52
CA GLU A 196 -35.32 -35.35 12.39
C GLU A 196 -34.80 -35.56 13.82
N GLU A 197 -33.53 -35.93 13.96
CA GLU A 197 -32.85 -36.04 15.26
C GLU A 197 -32.83 -34.70 16.01
N LEU A 198 -32.48 -33.61 15.32
CA LEU A 198 -32.46 -32.27 15.92
C LEU A 198 -33.87 -31.84 16.32
N GLU A 199 -34.87 -32.08 15.48
CA GLU A 199 -36.28 -31.82 15.79
C GLU A 199 -36.72 -32.56 17.07
N SER A 200 -36.42 -33.86 17.15
CA SER A 200 -36.75 -34.66 18.33
C SER A 200 -36.05 -34.13 19.60
N ARG A 201 -34.78 -33.72 19.51
CA ARG A 201 -34.06 -33.13 20.65
C ARG A 201 -34.69 -31.81 21.09
N MET A 202 -35.11 -30.96 20.15
CA MET A 202 -35.74 -29.68 20.50
C MET A 202 -37.08 -29.85 21.22
N VAL A 203 -37.88 -30.86 20.85
CA VAL A 203 -39.11 -31.19 21.59
C VAL A 203 -38.81 -31.55 23.04
N MET A 204 -37.75 -32.33 23.29
CA MET A 204 -37.32 -32.68 24.65
C MET A 204 -36.86 -31.45 25.46
N VAL A 205 -36.12 -30.54 24.82
CA VAL A 205 -35.71 -29.27 25.42
C VAL A 205 -36.93 -28.42 25.80
N GLU A 206 -37.92 -28.29 24.90
CA GLU A 206 -39.16 -27.56 25.19
C GLU A 206 -39.94 -28.13 26.37
N GLU A 207 -40.05 -29.47 26.46
CA GLU A 207 -40.68 -30.13 27.61
C GLU A 207 -39.93 -29.84 28.91
N LYS A 208 -38.60 -29.84 28.86
CA LYS A 208 -37.75 -29.61 30.04
C LYS A 208 -37.94 -28.20 30.59
N ILE A 209 -38.00 -27.19 29.72
CA ILE A 209 -38.31 -25.80 30.10
C ILE A 209 -39.69 -25.72 30.75
N LYS A 210 -40.72 -26.36 30.17
CA LYS A 210 -42.07 -26.38 30.75
C LYS A 210 -42.09 -26.98 32.15
N ARG A 211 -41.38 -28.09 32.38
CA ARG A 211 -41.26 -28.72 33.70
C ARG A 211 -40.51 -27.84 34.71
N GLY A 212 -39.42 -27.19 34.29
CA GLY A 212 -38.65 -26.27 35.15
C GLY A 212 -39.43 -25.03 35.56
N SER A 213 -40.25 -24.47 34.65
CA SER A 213 -41.10 -23.31 34.95
C SER A 213 -42.29 -23.64 35.89
N GLY A 214 -42.67 -24.92 35.99
CA GLY A 214 -43.77 -25.38 36.82
C GLY A 214 -43.44 -25.63 38.30
N SER A 215 -42.17 -25.54 38.72
CA SER A 215 -41.75 -25.85 40.10
C SER A 215 -41.63 -24.62 41.03
N ILE A 216 -42.17 -23.46 40.63
CA ILE A 216 -42.11 -22.20 41.40
C ILE A 216 -43.46 -21.88 42.10
N PHE A 217 -44.40 -22.84 42.18
CA PHE A 217 -45.66 -22.68 42.91
C PHE A 217 -45.79 -23.66 44.07
#